data_AF-Q7U698-F1
#
_entry.id   AF-Q7U698-F1
#
_cell.length_a   1.000
_cell.length_b   1.000
_cell.length_c   1.000
_cell.angle_alpha   90.00
_cell.angle_beta   90.00
_cell.angle_gamma   90.00
#
_symmetry.space_group_name_H-M   'P 1'
#
loop_
_entity.id
_entity.type
_entity.pdbx_description
1 polymer ?
#
loop_
_entity_poly.entity_id
_entity_poly.type
_entity_poly.pdbx_seq_one_letter_code
_entity_poly.pdbx_strand_id
1 'polypeptide(L)'
;MQLLKAASTAIHGLLPSKQIRTTEECRQRNDRQSYFSLTRQLVSAQFVLADGQLAARLWQEVAAREMDLGRVINLLYGCSFPEDDQAMQDADDEYLSLVDPIDP
;
A
#
# COMPACT_ATOMS: atom_id res chain seq x y z
N MET A 1 5.75 10.34 -49.57
CA MET A 1 5.49 10.67 -48.15
C MET A 1 4.44 9.73 -47.53
N GLN A 2 4.74 8.43 -47.37
CA GLN A 2 3.87 7.51 -46.60
C GLN A 2 4.63 6.70 -45.53
N LEU A 3 5.97 6.67 -45.59
CA LEU A 3 6.80 5.92 -44.64
C LEU A 3 6.85 6.56 -43.23
N LEU A 4 6.69 7.88 -43.12
CA LEU A 4 6.71 8.58 -41.82
C LEU A 4 5.40 8.43 -41.03
N LYS A 5 4.26 8.24 -41.69
CA LYS A 5 2.97 8.00 -41.00
C LYS A 5 2.89 6.58 -40.41
N ALA A 6 3.41 5.59 -41.13
CA ALA A 6 3.37 4.19 -40.68
C ALA A 6 4.23 3.96 -39.42
N ALA A 7 5.40 4.62 -39.33
CA ALA A 7 6.27 4.51 -38.16
C ALA A 7 5.64 5.14 -36.89
N SER A 8 4.93 6.26 -37.03
CA SER A 8 4.28 6.92 -35.88
C SER A 8 3.12 6.10 -35.29
N THR A 9 2.39 5.34 -36.11
CA THR A 9 1.32 4.45 -35.65
C THR A 9 1.88 3.17 -35.00
N ALA A 10 3.02 2.67 -35.50
CA ALA A 10 3.69 1.50 -34.93
C ALA A 10 4.27 1.77 -33.53
N ILE A 11 4.78 2.98 -33.28
CA ILE A 11 5.34 3.35 -31.97
C ILE A 11 4.24 3.44 -30.89
N HIS A 12 3.04 3.91 -31.25
CA HIS A 12 1.93 4.05 -30.30
C HIS A 12 1.30 2.69 -29.90
N GLY A 13 1.53 1.63 -30.68
CA GLY A 13 1.10 0.26 -30.37
C GLY A 13 2.13 -0.57 -29.57
N LEU A 14 3.34 -0.04 -29.36
CA LEU A 14 4.43 -0.72 -28.66
C LEU A 14 4.56 -0.35 -27.19
N LEU A 15 3.77 0.61 -26.70
CA LEU A 15 3.61 0.86 -25.27
C LEU A 15 2.60 -0.14 -24.71
N PRO A 16 3.03 -1.14 -23.91
CA PRO A 16 2.14 -2.18 -23.44
C PRO A 16 1.37 -1.66 -22.24
N SER A 17 0.21 -1.07 -22.51
CA SER A 17 -0.80 -0.71 -21.51
C SER A 17 -1.21 -1.90 -20.62
N LYS A 18 -1.00 -3.15 -21.08
CA LYS A 18 -1.24 -4.36 -20.28
C LYS A 18 -0.08 -4.70 -19.33
N GLN A 19 1.17 -4.51 -19.74
CA GLN A 19 2.35 -4.80 -18.90
C GLN A 19 2.49 -3.77 -17.77
N ILE A 20 2.19 -2.49 -18.07
CA ILE A 20 2.21 -1.41 -17.08
C ILE A 20 1.20 -1.67 -15.97
N ARG A 21 -0.04 -2.10 -16.32
CA ARG A 21 -1.06 -2.50 -15.32
C ARG A 21 -0.57 -3.62 -14.41
N THR A 22 0.07 -4.66 -14.94
CA THR A 22 0.58 -5.76 -14.10
C THR A 22 1.70 -5.32 -13.16
N THR A 23 2.59 -4.42 -13.59
CA THR A 23 3.67 -3.92 -12.73
C THR A 23 3.18 -2.95 -11.66
N GLU A 24 2.19 -2.13 -11.99
CA GLU A 24 1.60 -1.16 -11.08
C GLU A 24 0.72 -1.84 -10.04
N GLU A 25 -0.11 -2.80 -10.44
CA GLU A 25 -0.84 -3.66 -9.51
C GLU A 25 0.10 -4.47 -8.61
N CYS A 26 1.21 -5.00 -9.14
CA CYS A 26 2.23 -5.66 -8.31
C CYS A 26 2.87 -4.70 -7.31
N ARG A 27 3.16 -3.46 -7.70
CA ARG A 27 3.69 -2.42 -6.80
C ARG A 27 2.68 -2.03 -5.73
N GLN A 28 1.41 -1.82 -6.09
CA GLN A 28 0.34 -1.51 -5.14
C GLN A 28 0.08 -2.67 -4.17
N ARG A 29 0.09 -3.92 -4.64
CA ARG A 29 -0.01 -5.10 -3.78
C ARG A 29 1.18 -5.21 -2.83
N ASN A 30 2.39 -4.94 -3.31
CA ASN A 30 3.61 -4.94 -2.49
C ASN A 30 3.60 -3.81 -1.44
N ASP A 31 3.08 -2.65 -1.83
CA ASP A 31 2.87 -1.51 -0.93
C ASP A 31 1.85 -1.85 0.16
N ARG A 32 0.64 -2.32 -0.20
CA ARG A 32 -0.38 -2.76 0.76
C ARG A 32 0.13 -3.83 1.73
N GLN A 33 0.84 -4.84 1.23
CA GLN A 33 1.41 -5.89 2.09
C GLN A 33 2.40 -5.33 3.12
N SER A 34 3.11 -4.26 2.78
CA SER A 34 4.00 -3.57 3.71
C SER A 34 3.25 -2.92 4.86
N TYR A 35 2.13 -2.23 4.58
CA TYR A 35 1.24 -1.70 5.61
C TYR A 35 0.74 -2.82 6.52
N PHE A 36 0.27 -3.94 5.96
CA PHE A 36 -0.30 -5.01 6.75
C PHE A 36 0.74 -5.69 7.65
N SER A 37 1.92 -5.97 7.10
CA SER A 37 3.01 -6.57 7.86
C SER A 37 3.48 -5.68 9.00
N LEU A 38 3.64 -4.38 8.75
CA LEU A 38 4.12 -3.45 9.77
C LEU A 38 3.06 -3.21 10.85
N THR A 39 1.78 -3.09 10.48
CA THR A 39 0.67 -2.98 11.44
C THR A 39 0.57 -4.23 12.31
N ARG A 40 0.68 -5.44 11.76
CA ARG A 40 0.68 -6.68 12.56
C ARG A 40 1.82 -6.72 13.58
N GLN A 41 3.01 -6.25 13.19
CA GLN A 41 4.13 -6.13 14.11
C GLN A 41 3.87 -5.10 15.21
N LEU A 42 3.25 -3.96 14.87
CA LEU A 42 2.84 -2.96 15.84
C LEU A 42 1.78 -3.50 16.82
N VAL A 43 0.78 -4.24 16.34
CA VAL A 43 -0.22 -4.92 17.18
C VAL A 43 0.47 -5.85 18.16
N SER A 44 1.37 -6.70 17.67
CA SER A 44 2.11 -7.64 18.52
C SER A 44 2.96 -6.92 19.56
N ALA A 45 3.74 -5.91 19.14
CA ALA A 45 4.59 -5.15 20.04
C ALA A 45 3.78 -4.38 21.11
N GLN A 46 2.72 -3.68 20.73
CA GLN A 46 1.96 -2.81 21.64
C GLN A 46 0.98 -3.59 22.53
N PHE A 47 0.20 -4.49 21.96
CA PHE A 47 -0.95 -5.09 22.65
C PHE A 47 -0.69 -6.49 23.19
N VAL A 48 0.19 -7.26 22.55
CA VAL A 48 0.48 -8.64 22.97
C VAL A 48 1.70 -8.68 23.90
N LEU A 49 2.80 -8.06 23.47
CA LEU A 49 4.08 -8.08 24.19
C LEU A 49 4.23 -6.94 25.20
N ALA A 50 3.46 -5.86 25.04
CA ALA A 50 3.65 -4.59 25.75
C ALA A 50 5.11 -4.07 25.68
N ASP A 51 5.79 -4.31 24.56
CA ASP A 51 7.16 -3.89 24.31
C ASP A 51 7.18 -2.50 23.67
N GLY A 52 7.28 -1.48 24.53
CA GLY A 52 7.35 -0.08 24.11
C GLY A 52 8.60 0.27 23.29
N GLN A 53 9.72 -0.44 23.47
CA GLN A 53 10.95 -0.18 22.71
C GLN A 53 10.87 -0.74 21.29
N LEU A 54 10.26 -1.91 21.13
CA LEU A 54 9.97 -2.47 19.82
C LEU A 54 8.91 -1.62 19.10
N ALA A 55 7.83 -1.25 19.79
CA ALA A 55 6.80 -0.38 19.22
C ALA A 55 7.39 0.95 18.75
N ALA A 56 8.25 1.59 19.55
CA ALA A 56 8.93 2.83 19.16
C ALA A 56 9.80 2.64 17.91
N ARG A 57 10.57 1.54 17.81
CA ARG A 57 11.38 1.23 16.63
C ARG A 57 10.53 1.02 15.37
N LEU A 58 9.41 0.32 15.48
CA LEU A 58 8.50 0.10 14.36
C LEU A 58 7.86 1.42 13.89
N TRP A 59 7.49 2.32 14.81
CA TRP A 59 7.03 3.66 14.44
C TRP A 59 8.11 4.53 13.77
N GLN A 60 9.38 4.39 14.19
CA GLN A 60 10.49 5.02 13.46
C GLN A 60 10.64 4.44 12.05
N GLU A 61 10.37 3.16 11.85
CA GLU A 61 10.37 2.54 10.52
C GLU A 61 9.22 3.08 9.65
N VAL A 62 8.00 3.22 10.19
CA VAL A 62 6.86 3.87 9.49
C VAL A 62 7.29 5.24 8.95
N ALA A 63 7.92 6.05 9.81
CA ALA A 63 8.38 7.39 9.44
C ALA A 63 9.52 7.36 8.41
N ALA A 64 10.52 6.49 8.60
CA ALA A 64 11.68 6.38 7.70
C ALA A 64 11.30 5.91 6.29
N ARG A 65 10.19 5.17 6.17
CA ARG A 65 9.65 4.66 4.90
C ARG A 65 8.62 5.60 4.27
N GLU A 66 8.37 6.77 4.87
CA GLU A 66 7.36 7.74 4.44
C GLU A 66 5.98 7.10 4.24
N MET A 67 5.64 6.12 5.09
CA MET A 67 4.35 5.46 5.04
C MET A 67 3.25 6.41 5.55
N ASP A 68 2.05 6.26 5.02
CA ASP A 68 0.87 7.00 5.47
C ASP A 68 0.53 6.61 6.92
N LEU A 69 0.75 7.55 7.85
CA LEU A 69 0.45 7.37 9.27
C LEU A 69 -1.04 7.15 9.50
N GLY A 70 -1.91 7.85 8.77
CA GLY A 70 -3.36 7.74 8.90
C GLY A 70 -3.83 6.33 8.55
N ARG A 71 -3.31 5.78 7.45
CA ARG A 71 -3.57 4.40 7.03
C ARG A 71 -3.07 3.37 8.07
N VAL A 72 -1.86 3.55 8.61
CA VAL A 72 -1.32 2.66 9.66
C VAL A 72 -2.16 2.72 10.93
N ILE A 73 -2.55 3.93 11.39
CA ILE A 73 -3.40 4.12 12.57
C ILE A 73 -4.78 3.50 12.34
N ASN A 74 -5.38 3.68 11.15
CA ASN A 74 -6.65 3.07 10.81
C ASN A 74 -6.57 1.55 10.89
N LEU A 75 -5.53 0.93 10.31
CA LEU A 75 -5.37 -0.52 10.40
C LEU A 75 -5.11 -0.99 11.84
N LEU A 76 -4.38 -0.20 12.64
CA LEU A 76 -4.03 -0.56 14.03
C LEU A 76 -5.24 -0.55 14.97
N TYR A 77 -6.19 0.37 14.78
CA TYR A 77 -7.32 0.56 15.70
C TYR A 77 -8.70 0.26 15.07
N GLY A 78 -8.80 0.24 13.74
CA GLY A 78 -10.03 -0.03 12.99
C GLY A 78 -10.19 -1.49 12.56
N CYS A 79 -9.10 -2.25 12.43
CA CYS A 79 -9.18 -3.68 12.13
C CYS A 79 -9.31 -4.52 13.41
N SER A 80 -10.45 -5.20 13.57
CA SER A 80 -10.72 -6.03 14.76
C SER A 80 -9.96 -7.36 14.76
N PHE A 81 -9.59 -7.89 13.59
CA PHE A 81 -8.88 -9.17 13.45
C PHE A 81 -7.64 -9.01 12.58
N PRO A 82 -6.55 -8.41 13.09
CA PRO A 82 -5.36 -8.11 12.29
C PRO A 82 -4.71 -9.36 11.68
N GLU A 83 -4.89 -10.54 12.25
CA GLU A 83 -4.39 -11.83 11.75
C GLU A 83 -5.14 -12.36 10.51
N ASP A 84 -6.36 -11.87 10.27
CA ASP A 84 -7.15 -12.23 9.09
C ASP A 84 -6.81 -11.29 7.93
N ASP A 85 -6.35 -11.86 6.82
CA ASP A 85 -6.00 -11.10 5.62
C ASP A 85 -7.22 -10.38 5.03
N GLN A 86 -8.41 -11.00 5.09
CA GLN A 86 -9.62 -10.38 4.54
C GLN A 86 -10.05 -9.19 5.41
N ALA A 87 -10.02 -9.33 6.73
CA ALA A 87 -10.35 -8.24 7.64
C ALA A 87 -9.40 -7.03 7.49
N MET A 88 -8.09 -7.29 7.33
CA MET A 88 -7.11 -6.25 7.04
C MET A 88 -7.38 -5.56 5.71
N GLN A 89 -7.77 -6.33 4.69
CA GLN A 89 -8.13 -5.79 3.39
C GLN A 89 -9.40 -4.92 3.45
N ASP A 90 -10.45 -5.39 4.11
CA ASP A 90 -11.72 -4.66 4.21
C ASP A 90 -11.53 -3.32 4.94
N ALA A 91 -10.78 -3.31 6.05
CA ALA A 91 -10.47 -2.09 6.80
C ALA A 91 -9.60 -1.11 6.00
N ASP A 92 -8.68 -1.62 5.17
CA ASP A 92 -7.86 -0.81 4.27
C ASP A 92 -8.68 -0.19 3.14
N ASP A 93 -9.53 -1.00 2.51
CA ASP A 93 -10.40 -0.58 1.40
C ASP A 93 -11.42 0.45 1.89
N GLU A 94 -11.98 0.28 3.10
CA GLU A 94 -12.87 1.27 3.73
C GLU A 94 -12.15 2.60 3.93
N TYR A 95 -10.95 2.61 4.52
CA TYR A 95 -10.17 3.83 4.71
C TYR A 95 -9.84 4.54 3.40
N LEU A 96 -9.35 3.79 2.40
CA LEU A 96 -9.00 4.34 1.09
C LEU A 96 -10.23 4.86 0.32
N SER A 97 -11.44 4.41 0.66
CA SER A 97 -12.68 4.98 0.10
C SER A 97 -13.06 6.34 0.71
N LEU A 98 -12.55 6.65 1.90
CA LEU A 98 -12.82 7.88 2.64
C LEU A 98 -11.78 8.97 2.34
N VAL A 99 -10.55 8.58 1.99
CA VAL A 99 -9.44 9.50 1.72
C VAL A 99 -9.41 9.86 0.24
N ASP A 100 -9.36 11.17 -0.08
CA ASP A 100 -9.10 11.62 -1.44
C ASP A 100 -7.60 11.42 -1.74
N PRO A 101 -7.22 10.66 -2.78
CA PRO A 101 -5.81 10.46 -3.13
C PRO A 101 -5.04 11.76 -3.46
N ILE A 102 -5.75 12.89 -3.62
CA ILE A 102 -5.18 14.20 -3.99
C ILE A 102 -5.02 15.12 -2.76
N ASP A 103 -5.62 14.80 -1.60
CA ASP A 103 -5.56 15.61 -0.37
C ASP A 103 -5.09 14.77 0.83
N PRO A 104 -3.75 14.60 1.01
CA PRO A 104 -3.16 13.75 2.05
C PRO A 104 -3.22 14.34 3.47
#